data_AF-A0A6S7DEV4-F1
#
_entry.id   AF-A0A6S7DEV4-F1
#
_cell.length_a   1.000
_cell.length_b   1.000
_cell.length_c   1.000
_cell.angle_alpha   90.00
_cell.angle_beta   90.00
_cell.angle_gamma   90.00
#
_symmetry.space_group_name_H-M   'P 1'
#
loop_
_entity.id
_entity.type
_entity.pdbx_description
1 polymer ?
#
loop_
_entity_poly.entity_id
_entity_poly.type
_entity_poly.pdbx_seq_one_letter_code
_entity_poly.pdbx_strand_id
1 'polypeptide(L)'
;MWTSAEGSATARLNELRRHFKVSLLVLVRRAVDFGYVDESLYRKIYITSQKSGSKKDEASGGNFYATLAVRNSRKLAKRVASLATSGNISLREAGQLLNTNPNNDVTAKQRALPA
;
A
#
# COMPACT_ATOMS: atom_id res chain seq x y z
N MET A 1 23.16 -4.32 26.36
CA MET A 1 23.03 -4.03 24.91
C MET A 1 23.17 -2.55 24.62
N TRP A 2 22.38 -1.64 25.21
CA TRP A 2 22.58 -0.19 25.00
C TRP A 2 23.99 0.30 25.39
N THR A 3 24.54 -0.23 26.48
CA THR A 3 25.89 0.06 26.98
C THR A 3 27.00 -0.64 26.21
N SER A 4 26.67 -1.69 25.45
CA SER A 4 27.62 -2.47 24.65
C SER A 4 27.82 -1.89 23.26
N ALA A 5 26.87 -1.08 22.78
CA ALA A 5 26.95 -0.40 21.51
C ALA A 5 27.81 0.87 21.65
N GLU A 6 28.83 1.00 20.81
CA GLU A 6 29.74 2.15 20.82
C GLU A 6 29.23 3.31 19.95
N GLY A 7 29.66 4.53 20.27
CA GLY A 7 29.36 5.73 19.48
C GLY A 7 28.11 6.51 19.92
N SER A 8 27.65 7.39 19.04
CA SER A 8 26.52 8.31 19.31
C SER A 8 25.20 7.56 19.52
N ALA A 9 24.24 8.20 20.20
CA ALA A 9 22.92 7.60 20.45
C ALA A 9 22.24 7.08 19.16
N THR A 10 22.43 7.77 18.03
CA THR A 10 21.91 7.34 16.73
C THR A 10 22.63 6.11 16.15
N ALA A 11 23.93 5.97 16.38
CA ALA A 11 24.69 4.78 15.99
C ALA A 11 24.20 3.55 16.79
N ARG A 12 24.06 3.70 18.11
CA ARG A 12 23.51 2.65 18.99
C ARG A 12 22.11 2.21 18.57
N LEU A 13 21.23 3.17 18.28
CA LEU A 13 19.87 2.88 17.80
C LEU A 13 19.88 2.13 16.46
N ASN A 14 20.80 2.45 15.54
CA ASN A 14 20.93 1.75 14.27
C ASN A 14 21.45 0.32 14.41
N GLU A 15 22.36 0.07 15.35
CA GLU A 15 22.82 -1.26 15.68
C GLU A 15 21.67 -2.11 16.26
N LEU A 16 20.95 -1.56 17.24
CA LEU A 16 19.77 -2.21 17.83
C LEU A 16 18.69 -2.46 16.79
N ARG A 17 18.56 -1.59 15.78
CA ARG A 17 17.63 -1.78 14.65
C ARG A 17 17.94 -3.04 13.86
N ARG A 18 19.22 -3.34 13.64
CA ARG A 18 19.65 -4.55 12.92
C ARG A 18 19.42 -5.81 13.76
N HIS A 19 19.58 -5.71 15.08
CA HIS A 19 19.38 -6.83 15.99
C HIS A 19 17.89 -7.16 16.18
N PHE A 20 17.09 -6.19 16.59
CA PHE A 20 15.66 -6.40 16.89
C PHE A 20 14.76 -6.41 15.66
N LYS A 21 15.25 -5.95 14.49
CA LYS A 21 14.51 -5.92 13.22
C LYS A 21 13.19 -5.12 13.29
N VAL A 22 13.14 -4.11 14.16
CA VAL A 22 12.00 -3.20 14.31
C VAL A 22 12.31 -1.83 13.72
N SER A 23 11.28 -1.00 13.57
CA SER A 23 11.47 0.40 13.13
C SER A 23 12.32 1.20 14.11
N LEU A 24 13.10 2.16 13.57
CA LEU A 24 13.88 3.11 14.35
C LEU A 24 13.01 3.89 15.35
N LEU A 25 11.78 4.23 14.95
CA LEU A 25 10.86 4.98 15.81
C LEU A 25 10.52 4.22 17.10
N VAL A 26 10.32 2.90 16.98
CA VAL A 26 10.00 2.02 18.13
C VAL A 26 11.19 1.95 19.10
N LEU A 27 12.41 1.83 18.56
CA LEU A 27 13.61 1.77 19.40
C LEU A 27 13.88 3.07 20.12
N VAL A 28 13.69 4.21 19.47
CA VAL A 28 13.87 5.51 20.10
C VAL A 28 12.84 5.74 21.19
N ARG A 29 11.59 5.32 20.96
CA ARG A 29 10.55 5.38 22.00
C ARG A 29 10.96 4.58 23.24
N ARG A 30 11.44 3.35 23.05
CA ARG A 30 11.94 2.52 24.17
C ARG A 30 13.17 3.11 24.83
N ALA A 31 14.07 3.72 24.07
CA ALA A 31 15.25 4.38 24.63
C ALA A 31 14.86 5.58 25.51
N VAL A 32 13.80 6.31 25.18
CA VAL A 32 13.23 7.35 26.06
C VAL A 32 12.61 6.73 27.31
N ASP A 33 11.80 5.67 27.16
CA ASP A 33 11.15 4.98 28.30
C ASP A 33 12.20 4.53 29.35
N PHE A 34 13.40 4.14 28.91
CA PHE A 34 14.52 3.74 29.78
C PHE A 34 15.50 4.87 30.16
N GLY A 35 15.24 6.11 29.73
CA GLY A 35 16.09 7.27 30.05
C GLY A 35 17.46 7.27 29.33
N TYR A 36 17.63 6.48 28.27
CA TYR A 36 18.87 6.40 27.50
C TYR A 36 19.05 7.54 26.50
N VAL A 37 17.96 8.18 26.08
CA VAL A 37 17.94 9.32 25.16
C VAL A 37 16.88 10.33 25.59
N ASP A 38 17.08 11.58 25.18
CA ASP A 38 16.17 12.69 25.45
C ASP A 38 14.95 12.67 24.51
N GLU A 39 13.80 13.12 25.01
CA GLU A 39 12.53 13.28 24.27
C GLU A 39 12.68 14.12 22.98
N SER A 40 13.61 15.07 22.96
CA SER A 40 13.96 15.87 21.78
C SER A 40 14.49 15.03 20.62
N LEU A 41 15.23 13.96 20.89
CA LEU A 41 15.71 13.02 19.87
C LEU A 41 14.54 12.20 19.31
N TYR A 42 13.62 11.77 20.18
CA TYR A 42 12.38 11.12 19.77
C TYR A 42 11.56 12.00 18.84
N ARG A 43 11.32 13.26 19.21
CA ARG A 43 10.57 14.20 18.36
C ARG A 43 11.22 14.41 16.99
N LYS A 44 12.56 14.55 16.92
CA LYS A 44 13.28 14.69 15.65
C LYS A 44 13.06 13.47 14.75
N ILE A 45 13.18 12.26 15.30
CA ILE A 45 13.02 11.02 14.54
C ILE A 45 11.56 10.80 14.13
N TYR A 46 10.62 11.13 15.01
CA TYR A 46 9.19 11.09 14.72
C TYR A 46 8.82 11.98 13.53
N ILE A 47 9.24 13.25 13.53
CA ILE A 47 8.97 14.21 12.42
C ILE A 47 9.57 13.69 11.10
N THR A 48 10.80 13.19 11.12
CA THR A 48 11.43 12.62 9.93
C THR A 48 10.66 11.40 9.42
N SER A 49 10.23 10.51 10.31
CA SER A 49 9.47 9.32 9.94
C SER A 49 8.12 9.66 9.30
N GLN A 50 7.42 10.69 9.81
CA GLN A 50 6.19 11.18 9.21
C GLN A 50 6.43 11.74 7.80
N LYS A 51 7.48 12.54 7.60
CA LYS A 51 7.85 13.08 6.27
C LYS A 51 8.21 11.99 5.26
N SER A 52 8.80 10.89 5.71
CA SER A 52 9.10 9.73 4.85
C SER A 52 7.85 8.91 4.51
N GLY A 53 6.86 8.87 5.40
CA GLY A 53 5.56 8.24 5.14
C GLY A 53 4.72 9.03 4.15
N SER A 54 4.58 10.34 4.36
CA SER A 54 3.72 11.19 3.53
C SER A 54 4.21 11.39 2.09
N LYS A 55 5.52 11.28 1.84
CA LYS A 55 6.07 11.37 0.47
C LYS A 55 5.71 10.18 -0.43
N LYS A 56 5.17 9.08 0.11
CA LYS A 56 4.72 7.93 -0.69
C LYS A 56 3.28 8.02 -1.18
N ASP A 57 2.50 8.97 -0.66
CA ASP A 57 1.07 9.01 -0.94
C ASP A 57 0.69 9.71 -2.25
N GLU A 58 1.64 10.31 -2.99
CA GLU A 58 1.34 10.87 -4.32
C GLU A 58 1.40 9.85 -5.47
N ALA A 59 1.81 8.60 -5.24
CA ALA A 59 1.84 7.59 -6.29
C ALA A 59 1.63 6.14 -5.81
N SER A 60 0.89 5.92 -4.72
CA SER A 60 0.65 4.57 -4.16
C SER A 60 -0.70 3.96 -4.58
N GLY A 61 -1.23 4.34 -5.74
CA GLY A 61 -2.37 3.67 -6.37
C GLY A 61 -1.91 2.81 -7.54
N GLY A 62 -2.40 1.57 -7.64
CA GLY A 62 -2.31 0.81 -8.89
C GLY A 62 -3.25 1.39 -9.95
N ASN A 63 -2.86 1.38 -11.22
CA ASN A 63 -3.80 1.72 -12.30
C ASN A 63 -4.91 0.66 -12.33
N PHE A 64 -6.12 1.06 -11.91
CA PHE A 64 -7.29 0.17 -11.83
C PHE A 64 -7.47 -0.63 -13.12
N TYR A 65 -7.42 0.04 -14.27
CA TYR A 65 -7.60 -0.58 -15.59
C TYR A 65 -6.44 -1.52 -15.97
N ALA A 66 -5.21 -1.23 -15.50
CA ALA A 66 -4.07 -2.12 -15.73
C ALA A 66 -4.20 -3.45 -14.98
N THR A 67 -4.84 -3.45 -13.80
CA THR A 67 -5.05 -4.67 -13.01
C THR A 67 -6.36 -5.38 -13.31
N LEU A 68 -7.32 -4.71 -13.96
CA LEU A 68 -8.66 -5.26 -14.20
C LEU A 68 -8.61 -6.56 -15.02
N ALA A 69 -7.79 -6.60 -16.07
CA ALA A 69 -7.61 -7.78 -16.92
C ALA A 69 -6.85 -8.93 -16.23
N VAL A 70 -6.12 -8.64 -15.14
CA VAL A 70 -5.43 -9.65 -14.32
C VAL A 70 -6.36 -10.17 -13.21
N ARG A 71 -7.22 -9.32 -12.66
CA ARG A 71 -8.19 -9.67 -11.60
C ARG A 71 -9.36 -10.51 -12.12
N ASN A 72 -9.75 -10.31 -13.37
CA ASN A 72 -10.80 -11.08 -14.03
C ASN A 72 -10.24 -11.92 -15.16
N SER A 73 -10.60 -13.21 -15.22
CA SER A 73 -10.20 -14.03 -16.36
C SER A 73 -10.85 -13.53 -17.66
N ARG A 74 -10.09 -13.58 -18.78
CA ARG A 74 -10.62 -13.20 -20.10
C ARG A 74 -11.90 -13.95 -20.48
N LYS A 75 -11.98 -15.24 -20.12
CA LYS A 75 -13.15 -16.09 -20.38
C LYS A 75 -14.38 -15.62 -19.60
N LEU A 76 -14.22 -15.33 -18.30
CA LEU A 76 -15.30 -14.81 -17.46
C LEU A 76 -15.79 -13.46 -17.98
N ALA A 77 -14.87 -12.51 -18.20
CA ALA A 77 -15.20 -11.18 -18.70
C ALA A 77 -15.98 -11.23 -20.01
N LYS A 78 -15.55 -12.06 -20.97
CA LYS A 78 -16.24 -12.25 -22.25
C LYS A 78 -17.65 -12.83 -22.09
N ARG A 79 -17.83 -13.82 -21.21
CA ARG A 79 -19.15 -14.43 -20.97
C ARG A 79 -20.11 -13.47 -20.28
N VAL A 80 -19.64 -12.76 -19.24
CA VAL A 80 -20.45 -11.77 -18.52
C VAL A 80 -20.85 -10.62 -19.45
N ALA A 81 -19.92 -10.12 -20.28
CA ALA A 81 -20.23 -9.10 -21.29
C ALA A 81 -21.29 -9.60 -22.29
N SER A 82 -21.16 -10.82 -22.81
CA SER A 82 -22.15 -11.41 -23.71
C SER A 82 -23.53 -11.53 -23.05
N LEU A 83 -23.61 -11.97 -21.78
CA LEU A 83 -24.88 -12.08 -21.07
C LEU A 83 -25.54 -10.72 -20.86
N ALA A 84 -24.75 -9.69 -20.52
CA ALA A 84 -25.23 -8.33 -20.33
C ALA A 84 -25.76 -7.72 -21.63
N THR A 85 -25.03 -7.85 -22.74
CA THR A 85 -25.46 -7.34 -24.06
C THR A 85 -26.68 -8.08 -24.59
N SER A 86 -26.81 -9.36 -24.29
CA SER A 86 -28.01 -10.15 -24.65
C SER A 86 -29.20 -9.92 -23.71
N GLY A 87 -29.07 -9.09 -22.67
CA GLY A 87 -30.14 -8.79 -21.72
C GLY A 87 -30.47 -9.91 -20.72
N ASN A 88 -29.64 -10.95 -20.64
CA ASN A 88 -29.82 -12.05 -19.68
C ASN A 88 -29.45 -11.65 -18.25
N ILE A 89 -28.60 -10.64 -18.09
CA ILE A 89 -28.26 -10.00 -16.82
C ILE A 89 -28.22 -8.48 -17.01
N SER A 90 -28.46 -7.74 -15.95
CA SER A 90 -28.33 -6.28 -15.95
C SER A 90 -26.86 -5.84 -15.96
N LEU A 91 -26.60 -4.61 -16.43
CA LEU A 91 -25.28 -3.97 -16.37
C LEU A 91 -24.78 -3.82 -14.92
N ARG A 92 -25.70 -3.70 -13.96
CA ARG A 92 -25.39 -3.66 -12.53
C ARG A 92 -24.85 -5.00 -12.05
N GLU A 93 -25.52 -6.09 -12.40
CA GLU A 93 -25.07 -7.46 -12.06
C GLU A 93 -23.74 -7.78 -12.75
N ALA A 94 -23.56 -7.37 -14.00
CA ALA A 94 -22.29 -7.51 -14.70
C ALA A 94 -21.14 -6.78 -13.98
N GLY A 95 -21.36 -5.54 -13.53
CA GLY A 95 -20.39 -4.79 -12.73
C GLY A 95 -20.10 -5.45 -11.39
N GLN A 96 -21.11 -6.01 -10.71
CA GLN A 96 -20.90 -6.78 -9.48
C GLN A 96 -20.05 -8.04 -9.72
N LEU A 97 -20.33 -8.79 -10.78
CA LEU A 97 -19.58 -10.01 -11.13
C LEU A 97 -18.12 -9.73 -11.51
N LEU A 98 -17.84 -8.58 -12.12
CA LEU A 98 -16.49 -8.18 -12.54
C LEU A 98 -15.80 -7.26 -11.52
N ASN A 99 -16.48 -6.93 -10.42
CA ASN A 99 -16.05 -5.93 -9.45
C ASN A 99 -15.67 -4.59 -10.11
N THR A 100 -16.50 -4.13 -11.04
CA THR A 100 -16.35 -2.86 -11.75
C THR A 100 -17.56 -1.95 -11.57
N ASN A 101 -17.35 -0.65 -11.72
CA ASN A 101 -18.43 0.32 -11.62
C ASN A 101 -19.21 0.36 -12.95
N PRO A 102 -20.51 0.02 -12.96
CA PRO A 102 -21.33 0.03 -14.18
C PRO A 102 -21.34 1.37 -14.90
N ASN A 103 -21.21 2.48 -14.16
CA ASN A 103 -21.21 3.84 -14.74
C ASN A 103 -19.89 4.19 -15.45
N ASN A 104 -18.77 3.54 -15.10
CA ASN A 104 -17.50 3.70 -15.81
C ASN A 104 -17.37 2.70 -16.97
N ASP A 105 -18.07 1.57 -16.92
CA ASP A 105 -17.79 0.40 -17.76
C ASP A 105 -18.85 0.08 -18.83
N VAL A 106 -19.82 0.94 -19.08
CA VAL A 106 -20.60 0.86 -20.33
C VAL A 106 -19.78 1.28 -21.56
N THR A 107 -18.64 1.94 -21.30
CA THR A 107 -17.72 2.45 -22.33
C THR A 107 -16.27 2.13 -21.98
N ALA A 108 -15.99 0.99 -21.34
CA ALA A 108 -14.69 0.35 -21.44
C ALA A 108 -14.52 -0.19 -22.88
N LYS A 109 -14.35 0.79 -23.78
CA LYS A 109 -14.14 0.70 -25.22
C LYS A 109 -13.39 -0.59 -25.55
N GLN A 110 -13.99 -1.44 -26.37
CA GLN A 110 -13.48 -2.18 -27.55
C GLN A 110 -11.95 -2.41 -27.75
N ARG A 111 -11.11 -2.25 -26.73
CA ARG A 111 -9.67 -1.98 -26.84
C ARG A 111 -8.83 -2.69 -25.78
N ALA A 112 -9.43 -3.22 -24.72
CA ALA A 112 -8.70 -3.91 -23.64
C ALA A 112 -8.64 -5.44 -23.80
N LEU A 113 -9.33 -6.00 -24.79
CA LEU A 113 -9.28 -7.43 -25.11
C LEU A 113 -9.03 -7.56 -26.62
N PRO A 114 -7.77 -7.65 -27.09
CA PRO A 114 -7.53 -8.14 -28.44
C PRO A 114 -8.08 -9.57 -28.56
N ALA A 115 -8.48 -9.90 -29.78
CA ALA A 115 -9.13 -11.16 -30.18
C ALA A 115 -8.49 -12.43 -29.58
#